data_AF-A0A138AXQ7-F1
#
_entry.id   AF-A0A138AXQ7-F1
#
_cell.length_a   1.000
_cell.length_b   1.000
_cell.length_c   1.000
_cell.angle_alpha   90.00
_cell.angle_beta   90.00
_cell.angle_gamma   90.00
#
_symmetry.space_group_name_H-M   'P 1'
#
loop_
_entity.id
_entity.type
_entity.pdbx_description
1 polymer ?
#
loop_
_entity_poly.entity_id
_entity_poly.type
_entity_poly.pdbx_seq_one_letter_code
_entity_poly.pdbx_strand_id
1 'polypeptide(L)'
;MRGAGHWNPLWDGVAELDPEWTESFMRTTMSTYRGGVLTPQVVELLCIAVDAACTHLYAPGVRRHMRAALDLGVEPREILEVLKLATTVGVHSINVGAPILMEEMAGRSQ
;
A
#
# COMPACT_ATOMS: atom_id res chain seq x y z
N MET A 1 17.12 -5.83 -10.27
CA MET A 1 16.95 -4.97 -9.08
C MET A 1 18.25 -4.68 -8.35
N ARG A 2 19.03 -5.71 -7.96
CA ARG A 2 20.38 -5.50 -7.40
C ARG A 2 21.28 -4.64 -8.30
N GLY A 3 21.33 -4.94 -9.60
CA GLY A 3 22.09 -4.13 -10.57
C GLY A 3 21.49 -2.76 -10.93
N ALA A 4 20.29 -2.43 -10.45
CA ALA A 4 19.61 -1.15 -10.73
C ALA A 4 19.59 -0.21 -9.52
N GLY A 5 20.26 -0.56 -8.41
CA GLY A 5 20.37 0.29 -7.21
C GLY A 5 19.13 0.34 -6.30
N HIS A 6 18.03 -0.33 -6.64
CA HIS A 6 16.76 -0.27 -5.91
C HIS A 6 16.47 -1.53 -5.07
N TRP A 7 17.50 -2.27 -4.67
CA TRP A 7 17.31 -3.48 -3.85
C TRP A 7 16.94 -3.12 -2.41
N ASN A 8 15.87 -3.71 -1.90
CA ASN A 8 15.49 -3.60 -0.50
C ASN A 8 16.08 -4.81 0.28
N PRO A 9 16.96 -4.59 1.28
CA PRO A 9 17.60 -5.67 2.05
C PRO A 9 16.62 -6.64 2.72
N LEU A 10 15.36 -6.25 2.93
CA LEU A 10 14.33 -7.15 3.46
C LEU A 10 14.05 -8.36 2.56
N TRP A 11 14.52 -8.34 1.31
CA TRP A 11 14.43 -9.46 0.38
C TRP A 11 15.60 -10.44 0.44
N ASP A 12 16.67 -10.13 1.18
CA ASP A 12 17.85 -11.00 1.21
C ASP A 12 17.51 -12.41 1.72
N GLY A 13 16.72 -12.53 2.79
CA GLY A 13 16.31 -13.84 3.30
C GLY A 13 15.46 -14.66 2.32
N VAL A 14 14.58 -14.01 1.55
CA VAL A 14 13.77 -14.71 0.53
C VAL A 14 14.64 -15.13 -0.65
N ALA A 15 15.56 -14.25 -1.07
CA ALA A 15 16.49 -14.54 -2.16
C ALA A 15 17.48 -15.65 -1.83
N GLU A 16 17.87 -15.81 -0.55
CA GLU A 16 18.70 -16.93 -0.09
C GLU A 16 17.94 -18.26 -0.08
N LEU A 17 16.65 -18.24 0.27
CA LEU A 17 15.81 -19.44 0.35
C LEU A 17 15.33 -19.92 -1.02
N ASP A 18 14.89 -19.01 -1.88
CA ASP A 18 14.40 -19.32 -3.22
C ASP A 18 14.75 -18.19 -4.21
N PRO A 19 15.95 -18.26 -4.83
CA PRO A 19 16.41 -17.24 -5.76
C PRO A 19 15.53 -17.13 -7.02
N GLU A 20 15.11 -18.27 -7.57
CA GLU A 20 14.34 -18.32 -8.83
C GLU A 20 12.93 -17.74 -8.63
N TRP A 21 12.27 -18.10 -7.53
CA TRP A 21 10.98 -17.51 -7.20
C TRP A 21 11.12 -16.02 -6.95
N THR A 22 12.14 -15.58 -6.20
CA THR A 22 12.37 -14.17 -5.92
C THR A 22 12.56 -13.38 -7.21
N GLU A 23 13.36 -13.88 -8.15
CA GLU A 23 13.54 -13.25 -9.46
C GLU A 23 12.21 -13.18 -10.25
N SER A 24 11.44 -14.27 -10.27
CA SER A 24 10.16 -14.32 -10.97
C SER A 24 9.13 -13.35 -10.37
N PHE A 25 9.05 -13.30 -9.04
CA PHE A 25 8.19 -12.36 -8.30
C PHE A 25 8.57 -10.91 -8.62
N MET A 26 9.87 -10.58 -8.57
CA MET A 26 10.37 -9.24 -8.84
C MET A 26 10.13 -8.81 -10.29
N ARG A 27 10.34 -9.72 -11.25
CA ARG A 27 10.05 -9.46 -12.67
C ARG A 27 8.57 -9.18 -12.88
N THR A 28 7.71 -10.00 -12.28
CA THR A 28 6.26 -9.89 -12.42
C THR A 28 5.77 -8.58 -11.80
N THR A 29 6.14 -8.30 -10.55
CA THR A 29 5.75 -7.06 -9.87
C THR A 29 6.26 -5.84 -10.62
N MET A 30 7.54 -5.79 -11.01
CA MET A 30 8.12 -4.64 -11.73
C MET A 30 7.50 -4.38 -13.10
N SER A 31 6.93 -5.38 -13.75
CA SER A 31 6.20 -5.16 -15.01
C SER A 31 5.05 -4.17 -14.83
N THR A 32 4.39 -4.20 -13.67
CA THR A 32 3.30 -3.27 -13.33
C THR A 32 3.84 -1.86 -13.08
N TYR A 33 4.98 -1.72 -12.42
CA TYR A 33 5.64 -0.41 -12.18
C TYR A 33 6.18 0.21 -13.48
N ARG A 34 6.60 -0.62 -14.43
CA ARG A 34 7.24 -0.19 -15.69
C ARG A 34 6.31 -0.20 -16.90
N GLY A 35 5.05 -0.60 -16.73
CA GLY A 35 4.09 -0.76 -17.81
C GLY A 35 3.67 0.56 -18.49
N GLY A 36 4.05 1.72 -17.94
CA GLY A 36 3.81 3.04 -18.54
C GLY A 36 2.37 3.54 -18.49
N VAL A 37 1.42 2.70 -18.02
CA VAL A 37 0.01 3.08 -17.86
C VAL A 37 -0.18 4.08 -16.72
N LEU A 38 0.54 3.90 -15.62
CA LEU A 38 0.59 4.85 -14.50
C LEU A 38 1.95 5.54 -14.48
N THR A 39 1.97 6.81 -14.10
CA THR A 39 3.23 7.53 -13.88
C THR A 39 3.93 6.97 -12.63
N PRO A 40 5.26 7.03 -12.54
CA PRO A 40 5.99 6.61 -11.34
C PRO A 40 5.48 7.28 -10.06
N GLN A 41 5.11 8.57 -10.12
CA GLN A 41 4.54 9.31 -8.99
C GLN A 41 3.25 8.67 -8.48
N VAL A 42 2.31 8.34 -9.39
CA VAL A 42 1.03 7.72 -9.01
C VAL A 42 1.26 6.34 -8.41
N VAL A 43 2.20 5.57 -8.95
CA VAL A 43 2.53 4.25 -8.40
C VAL A 43 3.05 4.37 -6.97
N GLU A 44 3.97 5.29 -6.69
CA GLU A 44 4.48 5.51 -5.33
C GLU A 44 3.37 5.98 -4.37
N LEU A 45 2.47 6.87 -4.80
CA LEU A 45 1.32 7.30 -4.01
C LEU A 45 0.37 6.13 -3.69
N LEU A 46 0.10 5.23 -4.65
CA LEU A 46 -0.71 4.03 -4.42
C LEU A 46 -0.05 3.10 -3.40
N CYS A 47 1.26 2.89 -3.51
CA CYS A 47 1.99 2.07 -2.55
C CYS A 47 1.96 2.67 -1.13
N ILE A 48 2.09 4.00 -0.99
CA ILE A 48 1.90 4.68 0.30
C ILE A 48 0.51 4.39 0.86
N ALA A 49 -0.55 4.50 0.03
CA ALA A 49 -1.92 4.26 0.46
C ALA A 49 -2.12 2.83 1.01
N VAL A 50 -1.59 1.83 0.30
CA VAL A 50 -1.67 0.42 0.69
C VAL A 50 -0.91 0.14 1.99
N ASP A 51 0.33 0.62 2.09
CA ASP A 51 1.16 0.37 3.27
C ASP A 51 0.67 1.12 4.52
N ALA A 52 0.06 2.30 4.34
CA ALA A 52 -0.44 3.12 5.44
C ALA A 52 -1.85 2.75 5.92
N ALA A 53 -2.61 1.96 5.15
CA ALA A 53 -3.96 1.55 5.53
C ALA A 53 -3.96 0.83 6.89
N CYS A 54 -5.00 1.06 7.70
CA CYS A 54 -5.12 0.47 9.04
C CYS A 54 -5.21 -1.07 9.03
N THR A 55 -5.51 -1.67 7.88
CA THR A 55 -5.51 -3.12 7.63
C THR A 55 -4.13 -3.68 7.33
N HIS A 56 -3.10 -2.83 7.13
CA HIS A 56 -1.74 -3.26 6.80
C HIS A 56 -0.66 -2.66 7.70
N LEU A 57 -0.61 -1.34 7.86
CA LEU A 57 0.32 -0.61 8.73
C LEU A 57 1.82 -0.99 8.56
N TYR A 58 2.25 -1.20 7.33
CA TYR A 58 3.63 -1.61 7.03
C TYR A 58 4.59 -0.41 6.98
N ALA A 59 5.02 0.02 8.16
CA ALA A 59 5.84 1.21 8.34
C ALA A 59 7.15 1.27 7.50
N PRO A 60 7.89 0.16 7.27
CA PRO A 60 9.06 0.19 6.39
C PRO A 60 8.72 0.57 4.94
N GLY A 61 7.60 0.05 4.42
CA GLY A 61 7.14 0.34 3.07
C GLY A 61 6.65 1.78 2.92
N VAL A 62 5.85 2.28 3.88
CA VAL A 62 5.43 3.69 3.94
C VAL A 62 6.64 4.62 3.83
N ARG A 63 7.68 4.42 4.65
CA ARG A 63 8.89 5.25 4.62
C ARG A 63 9.62 5.18 3.28
N ARG A 64 9.74 3.99 2.70
CA ARG A 64 10.43 3.77 1.42
C ARG A 64 9.71 4.50 0.29
N HIS A 65 8.39 4.32 0.20
CA HIS A 65 7.58 4.89 -0.88
C HIS A 65 7.39 6.40 -0.73
N MET A 66 7.28 6.93 0.50
CA MET A 66 7.32 8.38 0.71
C MET A 66 8.62 9.01 0.23
N ARG A 67 9.78 8.37 0.48
CA ARG A 67 11.07 8.86 -0.01
C ARG A 67 11.15 8.82 -1.54
N ALA A 68 10.77 7.70 -2.15
CA ALA A 68 10.76 7.57 -3.60
C ALA A 68 9.80 8.58 -4.27
N ALA A 69 8.62 8.83 -3.70
CA ALA A 69 7.69 9.84 -4.19
C ALA A 69 8.31 11.25 -4.14
N LEU A 70 8.98 11.62 -3.04
CA LEU A 70 9.67 12.90 -2.91
C LEU A 70 10.82 13.03 -3.93
N ASP A 71 11.59 11.96 -4.15
CA ASP A 71 12.67 11.93 -5.15
C ASP A 71 12.14 12.10 -6.59
N LEU A 72 10.88 11.72 -6.83
CA LEU A 72 10.16 11.90 -8.10
C LEU A 72 9.46 13.26 -8.24
N GLY A 73 9.62 14.15 -7.25
CA GLY A 73 9.05 15.50 -7.25
C GLY A 73 7.58 15.58 -6.80
N VAL A 74 7.06 14.54 -6.14
CA VAL A 74 5.72 14.62 -5.51
C VAL A 74 5.78 15.56 -4.32
N GLU A 75 4.79 16.44 -4.22
CA GLU A 75 4.78 17.44 -3.16
C GLU A 75 4.36 16.82 -1.82
N PRO A 76 4.94 17.25 -0.67
CA PRO A 76 4.56 16.71 0.64
C PRO A 76 3.06 16.79 0.96
N ARG A 77 2.35 17.78 0.39
CA ARG A 77 0.90 17.94 0.55
C ARG A 77 0.10 16.81 -0.12
N GLU A 78 0.58 16.28 -1.25
CA GLU A 78 -0.08 15.19 -1.97
C GLU A 78 0.07 13.88 -1.19
N ILE A 79 1.24 13.65 -0.61
CA ILE A 79 1.47 12.52 0.30
C ILE A 79 0.56 12.63 1.54
N LEU A 80 0.43 13.83 2.12
CA LEU A 80 -0.48 14.06 3.24
C LEU A 80 -1.95 13.80 2.86
N GLU A 81 -2.38 14.17 1.65
CA GLU A 81 -3.71 13.83 1.15
C GLU A 81 -3.92 12.32 1.06
N VAL A 82 -2.95 11.56 0.53
CA VAL A 82 -3.03 10.10 0.50
C VAL A 82 -3.16 9.50 1.90
N LEU A 83 -2.39 9.99 2.87
CA LEU A 83 -2.50 9.53 4.26
C LEU A 83 -3.89 9.81 4.85
N LYS A 84 -4.48 10.98 4.58
CA LYS A 84 -5.86 11.29 4.98
C LYS A 84 -6.86 10.34 4.33
N LEU A 85 -6.72 10.07 3.03
CA LEU A 85 -7.57 9.12 2.31
C LEU A 85 -7.47 7.71 2.91
N ALA A 86 -6.28 7.25 3.29
CA ALA A 86 -6.09 5.94 3.93
C ALA A 86 -6.87 5.79 5.24
N THR A 87 -7.10 6.88 6.00
CA THR A 87 -7.91 6.84 7.23
C THR A 87 -9.38 6.53 6.99
N THR A 88 -9.89 6.80 5.78
CA THR A 88 -11.31 6.59 5.45
C THR A 88 -11.69 5.11 5.46
N VAL A 89 -10.71 4.19 5.38
CA VAL A 89 -10.94 2.75 5.51
C VAL A 89 -11.68 2.42 6.82
N GLY A 90 -11.50 3.20 7.89
CA GLY A 90 -12.21 2.99 9.16
C GLY A 90 -13.74 3.13 9.09
N VAL A 91 -14.29 3.88 8.12
CA VAL A 91 -15.75 4.08 7.99
C VAL A 91 -16.48 2.78 7.67
N HIS A 92 -15.78 1.78 7.09
CA HIS A 92 -16.38 0.49 6.75
C HIS A 92 -16.92 -0.25 7.98
N SER A 93 -16.33 -0.05 9.17
CA SER A 93 -16.86 -0.60 10.41
C SER A 93 -18.26 -0.06 10.74
N ILE A 94 -18.53 1.21 10.43
CA ILE A 94 -19.86 1.81 10.61
C ILE A 94 -20.82 1.32 9.53
N ASN A 95 -20.36 1.26 8.27
CA ASN A 95 -21.18 0.79 7.16
C ASN A 95 -21.72 -0.64 7.39
N VAL A 96 -20.93 -1.49 8.06
CA VAL A 96 -21.35 -2.84 8.45
C VAL A 96 -22.13 -2.83 9.77
N GLY A 97 -21.62 -2.13 10.78
CA GLY A 97 -22.18 -2.18 12.14
C GLY A 97 -23.53 -1.49 12.30
N ALA A 98 -23.78 -0.37 11.62
CA ALA A 98 -25.02 0.38 11.76
C ALA A 98 -26.25 -0.40 11.25
N PRO A 99 -26.23 -1.06 10.08
CA PRO A 99 -27.31 -1.95 9.65
C PRO A 99 -27.62 -3.07 10.65
N ILE A 100 -26.59 -3.76 11.15
CA ILE A 100 -26.74 -4.85 12.14
C ILE A 100 -27.39 -4.32 13.42
N LEU A 101 -26.94 -3.16 13.92
CA LEU A 101 -27.52 -2.55 15.10
C LEU A 101 -29.02 -2.23 14.90
N MET A 102 -29.41 -1.69 13.74
CA MET A 102 -30.81 -1.40 13.43
C MET A 102 -31.67 -2.67 13.39
N GLU A 103 -31.15 -3.76 12.82
CA GLU A 103 -31.83 -5.08 12.79
C GLU A 103 -32.08 -5.61 14.20
N GLU A 104 -31.06 -5.63 15.05
CA GLU A 104 -31.15 -6.10 16.44
C GLU A 104 -32.11 -5.24 17.29
N MET A 105 -32.14 -3.92 17.08
CA MET A 105 -33.07 -3.03 17.76
C MET A 105 -34.53 -3.28 17.35
N ALA A 106 -34.78 -3.56 16.07
CA ALA A 106 -36.11 -3.90 15.57
C ALA A 106 -36.57 -5.27 16.07
N GLY A 107 -35.67 -6.25 16.17
CA GLY A 107 -35.96 -7.57 16.72
C GLY A 107 -36.30 -7.57 18.21
N ARG A 108 -35.71 -6.66 19.00
CA ARG A 108 -36.01 -6.50 20.44
C ARG A 108 -37.35 -5.84 20.75
N SER A 109 -37.95 -5.17 19.78
CA SER A 109 -39.22 -4.45 19.96
C SER A 109 -40.46 -5.32 19.67
N GLN A 110 -40.24 -6.59 19.32
CA GLN A 110 -41.26 -7.63 19.08
C GLN A 110 -41.32 -8.59 20.26
#